data_AF-A0A9Q3CYN6-F1
#
_entry.id   AF-A0A9Q3CYN6-F1
#
_cell.length_a   1.000
_cell.length_b   1.000
_cell.length_c   1.000
_cell.angle_alpha   90.00
_cell.angle_beta   90.00
_cell.angle_gamma   90.00
#
_symmetry.space_group_name_H-M   'P 1'
#
loop_
_entity.id
_entity.type
_entity.pdbx_description
1 polymer ?
#
loop_
_entity_poly.entity_id
_entity_poly.type
_entity_poly.pdbx_seq_one_letter_code
_entity_poly.pdbx_strand_id
1 'polypeptide(L)' 'MGHMSEDRTKERVASTDLWPKWEQELSEQINTCERCQKANRKHGKKYGLLQHIAEPKHPWETINMDWVTGLVTGGKEN' A
#
# COMPACT_ATOMS: atom_id res chain seq x y z
N MET A 1 -3.62 19.45 -4.38
CA MET A 1 -2.58 18.90 -5.27
C MET A 1 -2.63 17.38 -5.14
N GLY A 2 -3.12 16.68 -6.17
CA GLY A 2 -3.39 15.24 -6.12
C GLY A 2 -2.17 14.40 -6.49
N HIS A 3 -1.89 13.37 -5.68
CA HIS A 3 -0.87 12.36 -5.94
C HIS A 3 -1.50 11.26 -6.80
N MET A 4 -1.39 11.39 -8.12
CA MET A 4 -1.95 10.43 -9.06
C MET A 4 -1.00 9.23 -9.23
N SER A 5 -1.58 8.03 -9.35
CA SER A 5 -0.85 6.83 -9.73
C SER A 5 -0.25 6.97 -11.13
N GLU A 6 0.77 6.16 -11.43
CA GLU A 6 1.41 6.10 -12.75
C GLU A 6 0.37 5.92 -13.87
N ASP A 7 -0.63 5.06 -13.66
CA ASP A 7 -1.68 4.74 -14.63
C ASP A 7 -2.54 5.97 -14.97
N ARG A 8 -2.90 6.78 -13.96
CA ARG A 8 -3.67 8.02 -14.17
C ARG A 8 -2.88 9.06 -14.94
N THR A 9 -1.55 9.06 -14.78
CA THR A 9 -0.66 9.94 -15.55
C THR A 9 -0.60 9.50 -17.01
N LYS A 10 -0.51 8.18 -17.26
CA LYS A 10 -0.55 7.59 -18.61
C LYS A 10 -1.87 7.88 -19.34
N GLU A 11 -3.01 7.68 -18.69
CA GLU A 11 -4.33 7.96 -19.27
C GLU A 11 -4.48 9.43 -19.68
N ARG A 12 -3.98 10.36 -18.86
CA ARG A 12 -4.07 11.78 -19.15
C ARG A 12 -3.18 12.20 -20.31
N VAL A 13 -1.94 11.69 -20.40
CA VAL A 13 -1.03 11.99 -21.52
C VAL A 13 -1.58 11.38 -22.81
N ALA A 14 -2.09 10.14 -22.77
CA ALA A 14 -2.74 9.50 -23.91
C ALA A 14 -3.95 10.30 -24.44
N SER A 15 -4.67 11.00 -23.55
CA SER A 15 -5.82 11.84 -23.93
C SER A 15 -5.43 13.20 -24.54
N THR A 16 -4.17 13.61 -24.42
CA THR A 16 -3.75 14.97 -24.79
C THR A 16 -2.88 14.99 -26.04
N ASP A 17 -1.95 14.05 -26.25
CA ASP A 17 -1.20 13.91 -27.51
C ASP A 17 -0.49 12.54 -27.59
N LEU A 18 -0.57 11.86 -28.74
CA LEU A 18 0.07 10.57 -29.01
C LEU A 18 1.31 10.78 -29.90
N TRP A 19 2.40 11.31 -29.34
CA TRP A 19 3.67 11.41 -30.08
C TRP A 19 4.47 10.08 -30.01
N PRO A 20 5.29 9.74 -31.02
CA PRO A 20 6.03 8.49 -31.01
C PRO A 20 6.89 8.36 -29.75
N LYS A 21 6.78 7.23 -29.03
CA LYS A 21 7.53 6.90 -27.79
C LYS A 21 7.15 7.68 -26.51
N TRP A 22 6.00 8.37 -26.49
CA TRP A 22 5.54 9.10 -25.30
C TRP A 22 5.48 8.24 -24.02
N GLU A 23 5.13 6.96 -24.13
CA GLU A 23 5.09 6.04 -22.98
C GLU A 23 6.48 5.77 -22.37
N GLN A 24 7.51 5.68 -23.21
CA GLN A 24 8.89 5.47 -22.76
C GLN A 24 9.41 6.70 -22.03
N GLU A 25 9.20 7.89 -22.61
CA GLU A 25 9.60 9.16 -21.99
C GLU A 25 8.87 9.38 -20.66
N LEU A 26 7.57 9.06 -20.60
CA LEU A 26 6.80 9.18 -19.36
C LEU A 26 7.28 8.20 -18.29
N SER A 27 7.55 6.95 -18.65
CA SER A 27 8.12 5.96 -17.73
C SER A 27 9.49 6.41 -17.20
N GLU A 28 10.35 6.95 -18.06
CA GLU A 28 11.66 7.47 -17.68
C GLU A 28 11.54 8.68 -16.74
N GLN A 29 10.61 9.59 -17.01
CA GLN A 29 10.33 10.72 -16.11
C GLN A 29 9.78 10.27 -14.75
N ILE A 30 8.89 9.29 -14.71
CA ILE A 30 8.34 8.77 -13.46
C ILE A 30 9.40 8.03 -12.65
N ASN A 31 10.31 7.30 -13.31
CA ASN A 31 11.41 6.58 -12.67
C ASN A 31 12.53 7.50 -12.17
N THR A 32 12.80 8.62 -12.84
CA THR A 32 13.82 9.60 -12.42
C THR A 32 13.29 10.66 -11.44
N CYS A 33 11.97 10.88 -11.38
CA CYS A 33 11.37 11.87 -10.49
C CYS A 33 11.29 11.37 -9.03
N GLU A 34 12.09 11.97 -8.15
CA GLU A 34 12.11 11.67 -6.71
C GLU A 34 10.74 11.84 -6.05
N ARG A 35 9.96 12.86 -6.45
CA ARG A 35 8.62 13.11 -5.91
C ARG A 35 7.64 11.99 -6.26
N CYS A 36 7.69 11.50 -7.50
CA CYS A 36 6.87 10.38 -7.95
C CYS A 36 7.28 9.08 -7.25
N GLN A 37 8.59 8.81 -7.11
CA GLN A 37 9.10 7.64 -6.40
C GLN A 37 8.78 7.64 -4.91
N LYS A 38 8.76 8.80 -4.26
CA LYS A 38 8.35 8.95 -2.85
C LYS A 38 6.84 8.80 -2.66
N ALA A 39 6.03 9.31 -3.58
CA ALA A 39 4.57 9.25 -3.50
C ALA A 39 4.02 7.87 -3.87
N ASN A 40 4.57 7.26 -4.93
CA ASN A 40 4.21 5.93 -5.43
C ASN A 40 5.29 4.93 -5.03
N ARG A 41 5.69 4.92 -3.75
CA ARG A 41 6.59 3.88 -3.24
C ARG A 41 5.95 2.54 -3.58
N LYS A 42 6.59 1.77 -4.46
CA LYS A 42 6.20 0.39 -4.71
C LYS A 42 6.21 -0.29 -3.35
N HIS A 43 5.04 -0.74 -2.90
CA HIS A 43 4.97 -1.58 -1.71
C HIS A 43 5.98 -2.69 -1.95
N GLY A 44 6.94 -2.82 -1.01
CA GLY A 44 8.07 -3.72 -1.16
C GLY A 44 7.65 -5.17 -1.39
N LYS A 45 8.64 -6.07 -1.50
CA LYS A 45 8.48 -7.52 -1.69
C LYS A 45 7.14 -8.03 -1.16
N LYS A 46 6.42 -8.81 -1.99
CA LYS A 46 5.18 -9.48 -1.63
C LYS A 46 5.26 -9.90 -0.17
N TYR A 47 4.26 -9.49 0.63
CA TYR A 47 4.14 -9.88 2.03
C TYR A 47 4.53 -11.35 2.15
N GLY A 48 5.51 -11.64 3.00
CA GLY A 48 6.03 -12.99 3.16
C GLY A 48 4.89 -13.97 3.49
N LEU A 49 5.12 -15.26 3.26
CA LEU A 49 4.17 -16.28 3.67
C LEU A 49 3.86 -16.11 5.16
N LEU A 50 2.56 -16.09 5.49
CA LEU A 50 2.09 -16.06 6.87
C LEU A 50 2.84 -17.15 7.64
N GLN A 51 3.56 -16.77 8.69
CA GLN A 51 4.27 -17.74 9.52
C GLN A 51 3.22 -18.60 10.23
N HIS A 52 3.26 -19.91 10.01
CA HIS A 52 2.37 -20.84 10.68
C HIS A 52 2.79 -20.98 12.14
N ILE A 53 1.85 -20.78 13.06
CA ILE A 53 2.06 -21.10 14.48
C ILE A 53 1.94 -22.61 14.60
N ALA A 54 2.88 -23.29 15.26
CA ALA A 54 2.78 -24.72 15.47
C ALA A 54 1.46 -25.08 16.19
N GLU A 55 0.80 -26.16 15.77
CA GLU A 55 -0.42 -26.61 16.42
C GLU A 55 -0.11 -27.05 17.86
N PRO A 56 -0.84 -26.54 18.87
CA PRO A 56 -0.68 -27.00 20.24
C PRO A 56 -1.20 -28.45 20.35
N LYS A 57 -0.42 -29.31 21.01
CA LYS A 57 -0.72 -30.72 21.28
C LYS A 57 -1.51 -30.91 22.58
N HIS A 58 -1.46 -29.93 23.47
CA HIS A 58 -2.12 -29.99 24.78
C HIS A 58 -2.93 -28.71 25.07
N PRO A 59 -3.99 -28.79 25.88
CA PRO A 59 -4.70 -27.61 26.35
C PRO A 59 -3.75 -26.61 27.00
N TRP A 60 -3.93 -25.32 26.71
CA TRP A 60 -3.13 -24.20 27.26
C TRP A 60 -1.67 -24.11 26.83
N GLU A 61 -1.23 -24.88 25.83
CA GLU A 61 0.16 -24.86 25.35
C GLU A 61 0.53 -23.55 24.60
N THR A 62 -0.45 -22.86 24.02
CA THR A 62 -0.21 -21.59 23.34
C THR A 62 -1.29 -20.59 23.73
N ILE A 63 -0.87 -19.43 24.26
CA ILE A 63 -1.74 -18.31 24.63
C ILE A 63 -1.23 -17.08 23.88
N ASN A 64 -2.05 -16.54 22.99
CA ASN A 64 -1.77 -15.27 22.31
C ASN A 64 -2.59 -14.16 23.00
N MET A 65 -1.99 -13.00 23.20
CA MET A 65 -2.63 -11.85 23.82
C MET A 65 -2.32 -10.60 22.98
N ASP A 66 -3.35 -9.78 22.78
CA ASP A 66 -3.24 -8.50 22.11
C ASP A 66 -3.89 -7.40 22.97
N TRP A 67 -3.38 -6.17 22.85
CA TRP A 67 -3.85 -5.02 23.61
C TRP A 67 -4.78 -4.18 22.74
N VAL A 68 -6.08 -4.22 23.04
CA VAL A 68 -7.03 -3.31 22.40
C VAL A 68 -6.98 -1.95 23.09
N THR A 69 -6.57 -0.92 22.35
CA THR A 69 -6.57 0.47 22.80
C THR A 69 -7.63 1.29 22.07
N GLY A 70 -8.05 2.43 22.63
CA GLY A 70 -9.01 3.33 21.95
C GLY A 70 -10.49 2.91 22.03
N LEU A 71 -10.85 2.08 23.02
CA LEU A 71 -12.26 1.80 23.29
C LEU A 71 -12.97 3.08 23.72
N VAL A 72 -14.11 3.37 23.09
CA VAL A 72 -14.98 4.47 23.51
C VAL A 72 -15.46 4.18 24.94
N THR A 73 -15.46 5.20 25.79
CA THR A 73 -16.09 5.07 27.10
C THR A 73 -17.58 4.82 26.89
N GLY A 74 -18.11 3.78 27.55
CA GLY A 74 -19.53 3.45 27.48
C GLY A 74 -20.36 4.70 27.69
N GLY A 75 -21.27 4.98 26.75
CA GLY A 75 -22.12 6.15 26.81
C GLY A 75 -22.78 6.24 28.19
N LYS A 76 -22.83 7.44 28.76
CA LYS A 76 -23.49 7.68 30.04
C LYS A 76 -24.86 7.00 30.01
N GLU A 77 -25.07 5.98 30.85
CA GLU A 77 -26.42 5.57 31.19
C GLU A 77 -27.13 6.80 31.78
N ASN A 78 -28.32 7.08 31.26
CA ASN A 78 -29.17 8.19 31.68
C ASN A 78 -29.55 8.07 33.17
#